data_AF-A0A8J7Z908-F1
#
_entry.id   AF-A0A8J7Z908-F1
#
_cell.length_a   1.000
_cell.length_b   1.000
_cell.length_c   1.000
_cell.angle_alpha   90.00
_cell.angle_beta   90.00
_cell.angle_gamma   90.00
#
_symmetry.space_group_name_H-M   'P 1'
#
loop_
_entity.id
_entity.type
_entity.pdbx_description
1 polymer ?
#
loop_
_entity_poly.entity_id
_entity_poly.type
_entity_poly.pdbx_seq_one_letter_code
_entity_poly.pdbx_strand_id
1 'polypeptide(L)'
;MTKKSAIILLSGGLDSTVCLWWAKKQSYTRVDCLTFEYGSKEEIVQKQVTLKLSNLAKADNHEFVFLDFLADYSKRINSSLSKDSTKDLPELSDAELDDQEASLESAKSVWIPGRNLVFLAIASAYSETIGGNVDIITGFNLEEGSSFPDNTQEFIDDFTATASRGILNAKISIVSPLVGMNKSEIVALGIKLNVPFDFSSSCYNPKGFDDKGRPIHCGICESCKRRNRGFTNSSISDPTIYSNNNNQ
;
A
#
# COMPACT_ATOMS: atom_id res chain seq x y z
N MET A 1 4.28 29.78 -8.84
CA MET A 1 3.61 28.49 -8.60
C MET A 1 3.44 28.33 -7.11
N THR A 2 2.25 28.00 -6.61
CA THR A 2 2.03 27.74 -5.18
C THR A 2 2.81 26.49 -4.79
N LYS A 3 3.64 26.57 -3.74
CA LYS A 3 4.35 25.39 -3.20
C LYS A 3 3.31 24.32 -2.84
N LYS A 4 3.62 23.06 -3.12
CA LYS A 4 2.74 21.92 -2.86
C LYS A 4 3.54 20.83 -2.19
N SER A 5 3.02 20.28 -1.10
CA SER A 5 3.60 19.15 -0.38
C SER A 5 2.88 17.86 -0.75
N ALA A 6 3.52 16.72 -0.54
CA ALA A 6 2.92 15.40 -0.68
C ALA A 6 3.00 14.64 0.64
N ILE A 7 1.93 13.97 1.01
CA ILE A 7 1.90 12.94 2.06
C ILE A 7 1.70 11.61 1.37
N ILE A 8 2.65 10.69 1.50
CA ILE A 8 2.54 9.34 0.94
C ILE A 8 2.00 8.40 2.02
N LEU A 9 0.89 7.73 1.76
CA LEU A 9 0.46 6.60 2.60
C LEU A 9 1.34 5.39 2.25
N LEU A 10 2.43 5.23 2.99
CA LEU A 10 3.50 4.30 2.68
C LEU A 10 3.33 3.00 3.47
N SER A 11 2.85 1.94 2.80
CA SER A 11 2.77 0.59 3.39
C SER A 11 4.01 -0.26 3.13
N GLY A 12 4.87 0.16 2.19
CA GLY A 12 6.06 -0.61 1.79
C GLY A 12 5.79 -1.73 0.78
N GLY A 13 4.54 -1.93 0.39
CA GLY A 13 4.13 -2.81 -0.70
C GLY A 13 4.48 -2.26 -2.08
N LEU A 14 4.20 -3.06 -3.12
CA LEU A 14 4.46 -2.70 -4.52
C LEU A 14 3.91 -1.30 -4.86
N ASP A 15 2.63 -1.07 -4.59
CA ASP A 15 1.90 0.10 -5.09
C ASP A 15 2.31 1.38 -4.37
N SER A 16 2.35 1.36 -3.04
CA SER A 16 2.76 2.53 -2.24
C SER A 16 4.22 2.91 -2.48
N THR A 17 5.08 1.93 -2.80
CA THR A 17 6.45 2.20 -3.25
C THR A 17 6.47 2.89 -4.60
N VAL A 18 5.69 2.43 -5.59
CA VAL A 18 5.59 3.12 -6.88
C VAL A 18 5.07 4.55 -6.70
N CYS A 19 4.07 4.76 -5.84
CA CYS A 19 3.55 6.09 -5.53
C CYS A 19 4.61 7.03 -4.92
N LEU A 20 5.44 6.54 -4.00
CA LEU A 20 6.55 7.32 -3.43
C LEU A 20 7.54 7.76 -4.52
N TRP A 21 7.92 6.86 -5.42
CA TRP A 21 8.83 7.20 -6.53
C TRP A 21 8.18 8.09 -7.59
N TRP A 22 6.89 7.92 -7.83
CA TRP A 22 6.11 8.79 -8.71
C TRP A 22 6.08 10.22 -8.16
N ALA A 23 5.83 10.38 -6.85
CA ALA A 23 5.81 11.67 -6.18
C ALA A 23 7.17 12.39 -6.28
N LYS A 24 8.30 11.66 -6.18
CA LYS A 24 9.65 12.23 -6.37
C LYS A 24 9.89 12.81 -7.77
N LYS A 25 9.14 12.38 -8.79
CA LYS A 25 9.24 12.93 -10.14
C LYS A 25 8.34 14.15 -10.35
N GLN A 26 7.46 14.44 -9.40
CA GLN A 26 6.65 15.64 -9.41
C GLN A 26 7.41 16.82 -8.76
N SER A 27 6.87 18.02 -8.94
CA SER A 27 7.45 19.27 -8.41
C SER A 27 7.01 19.58 -6.98
N TYR A 28 6.93 18.57 -6.11
CA TYR A 28 6.60 18.78 -4.69
C TYR A 28 7.78 19.42 -3.94
N THR A 29 7.49 20.36 -3.05
CA THR A 29 8.51 21.04 -2.22
C THR A 29 8.83 20.31 -0.93
N ARG A 30 7.99 19.35 -0.54
CA ARG A 30 8.12 18.50 0.65
C ARG A 30 7.40 17.18 0.39
N VAL A 31 8.01 16.06 0.75
CA VAL A 31 7.41 14.73 0.67
C VAL A 31 7.54 14.04 2.03
N ASP A 32 6.42 13.87 2.72
CA ASP A 32 6.35 13.14 3.98
C ASP A 32 5.72 11.76 3.77
N CYS A 33 6.11 10.78 4.57
CA CYS A 33 5.53 9.43 4.55
C CYS A 33 4.75 9.18 5.85
N LEU A 34 3.58 8.54 5.74
CA LEU A 34 2.84 8.00 6.87
C LEU A 34 2.73 6.48 6.72
N THR A 35 3.24 5.74 7.71
CA THR A 35 3.03 4.29 7.83
C THR A 35 2.02 4.05 8.95
N PHE A 36 0.99 3.25 8.70
CA PHE A 36 -0.02 2.89 9.70
C PHE A 36 0.20 1.48 10.20
N GLU A 37 0.27 1.33 11.53
CA GLU A 37 0.33 0.04 12.22
C GLU A 37 -1.02 -0.18 12.93
N TYR A 38 -1.70 -1.27 12.58
CA TYR A 38 -3.07 -1.60 12.99
C TYR A 38 -3.23 -3.10 13.28
N GLY A 39 -2.14 -3.78 13.64
CA GLY A 39 -2.13 -5.18 14.06
C GLY A 39 -2.22 -6.19 12.91
N SER A 40 -1.76 -5.86 11.70
CA SER A 40 -1.71 -6.82 10.59
C SER A 40 -0.46 -7.72 10.64
N LYS A 41 -0.53 -8.89 10.00
CA LYS A 41 0.60 -9.86 9.93
C LYS A 41 1.82 -9.31 9.17
N GLU A 42 1.62 -8.37 8.24
CA GLU A 42 2.71 -7.80 7.44
C GLU A 42 3.62 -6.84 8.22
N GLU A 43 3.16 -6.34 9.37
CA GLU A 43 3.87 -5.37 10.22
C GLU A 43 5.24 -5.87 10.70
N ILE A 44 5.43 -7.20 10.74
CA ILE A 44 6.70 -7.83 11.12
C ILE A 44 7.90 -7.34 10.29
N VAL A 45 7.69 -6.97 9.02
CA VAL A 45 8.73 -6.34 8.17
C VAL A 45 8.43 -4.89 7.81
N GLN A 46 7.16 -4.46 7.88
CA GLN A 46 6.68 -3.18 7.34
C GLN A 46 7.55 -2.01 7.81
N LYS A 47 7.79 -1.88 9.12
CA LYS A 47 8.54 -0.76 9.67
C LYS A 47 9.94 -0.61 9.06
N GLN A 48 10.68 -1.71 8.92
CA GLN A 48 12.03 -1.63 8.34
C GLN A 48 11.98 -1.36 6.83
N VAL A 49 11.02 -1.99 6.14
CA VAL A 49 10.80 -1.78 4.70
C VAL A 49 10.46 -0.32 4.41
N THR A 50 9.48 0.26 5.10
CA THR A 50 9.04 1.63 4.86
C THR A 50 10.12 2.64 5.23
N LEU A 51 10.86 2.43 6.34
CA LEU A 51 12.03 3.24 6.68
C LEU A 51 13.12 3.19 5.60
N LYS A 52 13.42 1.99 5.09
CA LYS A 52 14.41 1.82 4.03
C LYS A 52 13.99 2.58 2.78
N LEU A 53 12.74 2.44 2.37
CA LEU A 53 12.19 3.08 1.18
C LEU A 53 12.10 4.60 1.32
N SER A 54 11.63 5.13 2.45
CA SER A 54 11.57 6.57 2.70
C SER A 54 12.97 7.21 2.68
N ASN A 55 13.97 6.52 3.23
CA ASN A 55 15.37 6.97 3.22
C ASN A 55 15.98 6.96 1.81
N LEU A 56 15.76 5.89 1.03
CA LEU A 56 16.17 5.84 -0.38
C LEU A 56 15.45 6.91 -1.22
N ALA A 57 14.21 7.22 -0.85
CA ALA A 57 13.43 8.28 -1.45
C ALA A 57 13.92 9.69 -1.08
N LYS A 58 14.65 9.83 0.02
CA LYS A 58 14.97 11.11 0.66
C LYS A 58 13.70 11.90 1.02
N ALA A 59 12.71 11.21 1.58
CA ALA A 59 11.53 11.85 2.14
C ALA A 59 11.96 12.83 3.27
N ASP A 60 11.25 13.95 3.39
CA ASP A 60 11.52 15.00 4.38
C ASP A 60 11.15 14.56 5.79
N ASN A 61 10.12 13.72 5.92
CA ASN A 61 9.71 13.12 7.18
C ASN A 61 9.08 11.74 6.97
N HIS A 62 9.07 10.94 8.03
CA HIS A 62 8.37 9.67 8.05
C HIS A 62 7.78 9.39 9.44
N GLU A 63 6.46 9.39 9.55
CA GLU A 63 5.75 9.10 10.80
C GLU A 63 5.07 7.74 10.81
N PHE A 64 5.00 7.17 12.01
CA PHE A 64 4.32 5.92 12.31
C PHE A 64 3.08 6.23 13.13
N VAL A 65 1.93 5.77 12.66
CA VAL A 65 0.65 5.97 13.32
C VAL A 65 0.12 4.63 13.80
N PHE A 66 0.03 4.48 15.12
CA PHE A 66 -0.47 3.26 15.77
C PHE A 66 -1.98 3.36 16.00
N LEU A 67 -2.71 2.34 15.53
CA LEU A 67 -4.18 2.30 15.54
C LEU A 67 -4.67 1.04 16.27
N ASP A 68 -4.45 1.01 17.59
CA ASP A 68 -4.85 -0.12 18.44
C ASP A 68 -6.35 -0.45 18.34
N PHE A 69 -7.21 0.57 18.18
CA PHE A 69 -8.64 0.35 17.99
C PHE A 69 -8.95 -0.41 16.70
N LEU A 70 -8.19 -0.16 15.62
CA LEU A 70 -8.40 -0.84 14.35
C LEU A 70 -7.87 -2.28 14.41
N ALA A 71 -6.80 -2.51 15.17
CA ALA A 71 -6.33 -3.86 15.50
C ALA A 71 -7.41 -4.66 16.23
N ASP A 72 -8.04 -4.06 17.26
CA ASP A 72 -9.15 -4.68 17.99
C ASP A 72 -10.36 -4.97 17.09
N TYR A 73 -10.74 -4.04 16.21
CA TYR A 73 -11.87 -4.25 15.29
C TYR A 73 -11.58 -5.39 14.30
N SER A 74 -10.37 -5.44 13.76
CA SER A 74 -9.91 -6.50 12.85
C SER A 74 -9.94 -7.88 13.52
N LYS A 75 -9.60 -7.93 14.80
CA LYS A 75 -9.71 -9.14 15.63
C LYS A 75 -11.16 -9.55 15.85
N ARG A 76 -12.06 -8.62 16.17
CA ARG A 76 -13.49 -8.90 16.40
C ARG A 76 -14.18 -9.52 15.18
N ILE A 77 -13.82 -9.07 13.98
CA ILE A 77 -14.33 -9.66 12.73
C ILE A 77 -13.54 -10.88 12.26
N ASN A 78 -12.48 -11.26 12.99
CA ASN A 78 -11.55 -12.33 12.67
C ASN A 78 -11.06 -12.24 11.22
N SER A 79 -10.54 -11.07 10.83
CA SER A 79 -9.89 -10.86 9.52
C SER A 79 -8.64 -11.73 9.42
N SER A 80 -8.40 -12.39 8.29
CA SER A 80 -7.21 -13.23 8.09
C SER A 80 -5.89 -12.44 8.10
N LEU A 81 -5.94 -11.13 7.81
CA LEU A 81 -4.78 -10.24 7.92
C LEU A 81 -4.41 -9.88 9.36
N SER A 82 -5.32 -10.04 10.33
CA SER A 82 -5.01 -9.74 11.73
C SER A 82 -3.94 -10.68 12.26
N LYS A 83 -2.97 -10.16 13.00
CA LYS A 83 -1.93 -10.97 13.68
C LYS A 83 -2.53 -12.00 14.65
N ASP A 84 -3.67 -11.67 15.25
CA ASP A 84 -4.42 -12.51 16.20
C ASP A 84 -5.42 -13.46 15.50
N SER A 85 -5.47 -13.46 14.17
CA SER A 85 -6.45 -14.25 13.40
C SER A 85 -6.24 -15.76 13.58
N THR A 86 -7.36 -16.48 13.68
CA THR A 86 -7.38 -17.94 13.62
C THR A 86 -7.62 -18.47 12.21
N LYS A 87 -7.88 -17.59 11.23
CA LYS A 87 -8.08 -17.97 9.83
C LYS A 87 -6.75 -18.01 9.09
N ASP A 88 -6.67 -18.92 8.13
CA ASP A 88 -5.60 -18.93 7.16
C ASP A 88 -5.72 -17.74 6.20
N LEU A 89 -4.57 -17.32 5.68
CA LEU A 89 -4.53 -16.33 4.60
C LEU A 89 -5.01 -16.99 3.30
N PRO A 90 -5.69 -16.25 2.42
CA PRO A 90 -6.12 -16.81 1.15
C PRO A 90 -4.92 -17.16 0.25
N GLU A 91 -5.02 -18.33 -0.38
CA GLU A 91 -4.00 -18.89 -1.28
C GLU A 91 -4.59 -19.21 -2.68
N LEU A 92 -5.27 -18.25 -3.30
CA LEU A 92 -5.89 -18.42 -4.62
C LEU A 92 -4.90 -18.91 -5.69
N SER A 93 -5.23 -19.93 -6.46
CA SER A 93 -4.49 -20.33 -7.67
C SER A 93 -4.51 -19.24 -8.74
N ASP A 94 -3.65 -19.36 -9.76
CA ASP A 94 -3.59 -18.36 -10.84
C ASP A 94 -4.91 -18.23 -11.60
N ALA A 95 -5.67 -19.32 -11.74
CA ALA A 95 -6.99 -19.30 -12.35
C ALA A 95 -8.03 -18.58 -11.48
N GLU A 96 -7.95 -18.75 -10.16
CA GLU A 96 -8.87 -18.11 -9.20
C GLU A 96 -8.58 -16.60 -9.04
N LEU A 97 -7.38 -16.12 -9.38
CA LEU A 97 -7.08 -14.69 -9.39
C LEU A 97 -7.89 -13.90 -10.44
N ASP A 98 -8.33 -14.57 -11.50
CA ASP A 98 -9.19 -13.98 -12.55
C ASP A 98 -10.67 -14.29 -12.32
N ASP A 99 -10.99 -15.12 -11.32
CA ASP A 99 -12.37 -15.40 -10.93
C ASP A 99 -12.87 -14.32 -9.96
N GLN A 100 -13.97 -13.67 -10.35
CA GLN A 100 -14.52 -12.54 -9.59
C GLN A 100 -15.11 -12.99 -8.25
N GLU A 101 -15.74 -14.16 -8.19
CA GLU A 101 -16.37 -14.67 -6.97
C GLU A 101 -15.31 -15.05 -5.94
N ALA A 102 -14.29 -15.81 -6.36
CA ALA A 102 -13.14 -16.19 -5.54
C ALA A 102 -12.36 -14.97 -5.06
N SER A 103 -12.13 -13.98 -5.93
CA SER A 103 -11.48 -12.71 -5.57
C SER A 103 -12.29 -11.93 -4.53
N LEU A 104 -13.61 -11.85 -4.67
CA LEU A 104 -14.49 -11.18 -3.69
C LEU A 104 -14.56 -11.91 -2.35
N GLU A 105 -14.55 -13.24 -2.36
CA GLU A 105 -14.51 -14.04 -1.13
C GLU A 105 -13.17 -13.85 -0.40
N SER A 106 -12.07 -13.91 -1.15
CA SER A 106 -10.73 -13.61 -0.63
C SER A 106 -10.65 -12.21 -0.02
N ALA A 107 -11.14 -11.20 -0.75
CA ALA A 107 -11.19 -9.81 -0.33
C ALA A 107 -11.94 -9.63 1.00
N LYS A 108 -13.08 -10.32 1.18
CA LYS A 108 -13.83 -10.31 2.46
C LYS A 108 -13.02 -10.94 3.60
N SER A 109 -12.24 -11.98 3.33
CA SER A 109 -11.41 -12.65 4.34
C SER A 109 -10.32 -11.71 4.88
N VAL A 110 -9.68 -10.94 3.99
CA VAL A 110 -8.58 -10.02 4.33
C VAL A 110 -9.06 -8.61 4.71
N TRP A 111 -10.37 -8.35 4.69
CA TRP A 111 -10.92 -7.02 4.95
C TRP A 111 -10.55 -6.49 6.34
N ILE A 112 -10.24 -5.19 6.40
CA ILE A 112 -10.00 -4.43 7.63
C ILE A 112 -11.05 -3.31 7.68
N PRO A 113 -11.92 -3.26 8.71
CA PRO A 113 -13.09 -2.38 8.69
C PRO A 113 -12.76 -0.90 8.48
N GLY A 114 -13.15 -0.35 7.33
CA GLY A 114 -13.04 1.08 7.05
C GLY A 114 -11.61 1.63 7.10
N ARG A 115 -10.60 0.79 6.86
CA ARG A 115 -9.19 1.16 7.03
C ARG A 115 -8.79 2.39 6.23
N ASN A 116 -9.10 2.43 4.93
CA ASN A 116 -8.69 3.53 4.07
C ASN A 116 -9.40 4.84 4.46
N LEU A 117 -10.64 4.77 4.93
CA LEU A 117 -11.37 5.92 5.47
C LEU A 117 -10.62 6.54 6.67
N VAL A 118 -10.22 5.70 7.62
CA VAL A 118 -9.46 6.12 8.81
C VAL A 118 -8.10 6.72 8.41
N PHE A 119 -7.38 6.06 7.49
CA PHE A 119 -6.05 6.51 7.06
C PHE A 119 -6.11 7.87 6.39
N LEU A 120 -7.06 8.06 5.48
CA LEU A 120 -7.26 9.32 4.78
C LEU A 120 -7.70 10.43 5.75
N ALA A 121 -8.52 10.13 6.76
CA ALA A 121 -8.91 11.10 7.78
C ALA A 121 -7.70 11.57 8.61
N ILE A 122 -6.85 10.63 9.03
CA ILE A 122 -5.63 10.94 9.79
C ILE A 122 -4.65 11.73 8.92
N ALA A 123 -4.43 11.31 7.68
CA ALA A 123 -3.55 12.02 6.75
C ALA A 123 -4.08 13.43 6.43
N SER A 124 -5.41 13.60 6.40
CA SER A 124 -6.05 14.92 6.25
C SER A 124 -5.77 15.81 7.46
N ALA A 125 -5.88 15.28 8.68
CA ALA A 125 -5.51 16.01 9.90
C ALA A 125 -4.00 16.32 9.93
N TYR A 126 -3.16 15.37 9.55
CA TYR A 126 -1.71 15.56 9.44
C TYR A 126 -1.35 16.68 8.46
N SER A 127 -2.09 16.81 7.36
CA SER A 127 -1.88 17.85 6.36
C SER A 127 -1.91 19.28 6.94
N GLU A 128 -2.70 19.53 7.99
CA GLU A 128 -2.76 20.84 8.64
C GLU A 128 -1.45 21.20 9.36
N THR A 129 -0.65 20.20 9.75
CA THR A 129 0.64 20.41 10.43
C THR A 129 1.76 20.80 9.47
N ILE A 130 1.61 20.53 8.17
CA ILE A 130 2.63 20.77 7.13
C ILE A 130 2.26 21.90 6.15
N GLY A 131 1.12 22.56 6.36
CA GLY A 131 0.74 23.80 5.68
C GLY A 131 -0.23 23.66 4.50
N GLY A 132 -0.47 24.78 3.82
CA GLY A 132 -1.75 25.05 3.16
C GLY A 132 -2.07 24.44 1.78
N ASN A 133 -1.25 23.54 1.23
CA ASN A 133 -1.51 22.91 -0.08
C ASN A 133 -0.82 21.54 -0.20
N VAL A 134 -1.60 20.47 -0.09
CA VAL A 134 -1.11 19.10 0.13
C VAL A 134 -1.85 18.11 -0.76
N ASP A 135 -1.10 17.25 -1.45
CA ASP A 135 -1.64 16.02 -2.02
C ASP A 135 -1.40 14.85 -1.07
N ILE A 136 -2.46 14.10 -0.74
CA ILE A 136 -2.33 12.81 -0.08
C ILE A 136 -2.29 11.75 -1.17
N ILE A 137 -1.15 11.08 -1.30
CA ILE A 137 -0.89 10.09 -2.32
C ILE A 137 -1.21 8.70 -1.78
N THR A 138 -2.11 7.98 -2.44
CA THR A 138 -2.48 6.60 -2.11
C THR A 138 -2.11 5.63 -3.23
N GLY A 139 -2.01 4.34 -2.90
CA GLY A 139 -1.71 3.26 -3.84
C GLY A 139 -2.93 2.53 -4.39
N PHE A 140 -4.12 3.14 -4.33
CA PHE A 140 -5.37 2.51 -4.79
C PHE A 140 -5.25 2.17 -6.28
N ASN A 141 -5.71 1.00 -6.70
CA ASN A 141 -5.50 0.49 -8.05
C ASN A 141 -6.72 -0.24 -8.62
N LEU A 142 -6.69 -0.53 -9.91
CA LEU A 142 -7.83 -1.08 -10.65
C LEU A 142 -8.25 -2.45 -10.11
N GLU A 143 -7.28 -3.32 -9.81
CA GLU A 143 -7.57 -4.66 -9.30
C GLU A 143 -8.21 -4.60 -7.92
N GLU A 144 -7.68 -3.81 -7.00
CA GLU A 144 -8.27 -3.63 -5.67
C GLU A 144 -9.63 -2.92 -5.73
N GLY A 145 -9.80 -1.93 -6.63
CA GLY A 145 -11.08 -1.25 -6.83
C GLY A 145 -12.21 -2.14 -7.34
N SER A 146 -11.89 -3.29 -7.95
CA SER A 146 -12.88 -4.31 -8.33
C SER A 146 -13.46 -5.08 -7.14
N SER A 147 -12.72 -5.13 -6.03
CA SER A 147 -13.04 -5.95 -4.85
C SER A 147 -13.34 -5.10 -3.61
N PHE A 148 -12.82 -3.87 -3.56
CA PHE A 148 -12.93 -2.97 -2.41
C PHE A 148 -13.46 -1.60 -2.85
N PRO A 149 -14.59 -1.14 -2.29
CA PRO A 149 -15.20 0.13 -2.69
C PRO A 149 -14.38 1.35 -2.29
N ASP A 150 -13.47 1.22 -1.32
CA ASP A 150 -12.61 2.28 -0.81
C ASP A 150 -11.29 2.43 -1.59
N ASN A 151 -11.24 1.89 -2.82
CA ASN A 151 -10.12 1.96 -3.75
C ASN A 151 -10.50 2.58 -5.12
N THR A 152 -11.74 3.05 -5.29
CA THR A 152 -12.22 3.57 -6.58
C THR A 152 -12.00 5.08 -6.74
N GLN A 153 -12.13 5.58 -7.96
CA GLN A 153 -12.05 7.02 -8.24
C GLN A 153 -13.19 7.79 -7.56
N GLU A 154 -14.39 7.22 -7.52
CA GLU A 154 -15.55 7.82 -6.85
C GLU A 154 -15.29 8.02 -5.36
N PHE A 155 -14.70 7.03 -4.69
CA PHE A 155 -14.31 7.16 -3.28
C PHE A 155 -13.25 8.26 -3.08
N ILE A 156 -12.25 8.35 -3.97
CA ILE A 156 -11.22 9.41 -3.93
C ILE A 156 -11.87 10.80 -4.06
N ASP A 157 -12.81 10.98 -4.98
CA ASP A 157 -13.48 12.25 -5.24
C ASP A 157 -14.38 12.66 -4.06
N ASP A 158 -15.18 11.72 -3.56
CA ASP A 158 -16.07 11.93 -2.41
C ASP A 158 -15.28 12.23 -1.14
N PHE A 159 -14.18 11.50 -0.89
CA PHE A 159 -13.32 11.76 0.25
C PHE A 159 -12.61 13.11 0.12
N THR A 160 -12.12 13.47 -1.08
CA THR A 160 -11.49 14.78 -1.32
C THR A 160 -12.46 15.92 -1.01
N ALA A 161 -13.72 15.81 -1.44
CA ALA A 161 -14.76 16.79 -1.15
C ALA A 161 -15.06 16.88 0.36
N THR A 162 -15.05 15.74 1.05
CA THR A 162 -15.26 15.66 2.50
C THR A 162 -14.09 16.29 3.27
N ALA A 163 -12.86 15.89 2.97
CA ALA A 163 -11.65 16.40 3.59
C ALA A 163 -11.50 17.91 3.42
N SER A 164 -11.81 18.43 2.22
CA SER A 164 -11.76 19.88 1.92
C SER A 164 -12.73 20.72 2.77
N ARG A 165 -13.78 20.10 3.34
CA ARG A 165 -14.72 20.76 4.26
C ARG A 165 -14.38 20.53 5.74
N GLY A 166 -13.52 19.56 6.04
CA GLY A 166 -13.15 19.17 7.40
C GLY A 166 -11.87 19.82 7.92
N ILE A 167 -11.07 20.46 7.06
CA ILE A 167 -9.80 21.09 7.41
C ILE A 167 -9.90 22.61 7.25
N LEU A 168 -9.19 23.37 8.11
CA LEU A 168 -9.32 24.81 8.19
C LEU A 168 -8.36 25.54 7.24
N ASN A 169 -7.11 25.09 7.15
CA ASN A 169 -6.02 25.88 6.58
C ASN A 169 -5.30 25.25 5.39
N ALA A 170 -5.72 24.06 4.94
CA ALA A 170 -5.07 23.33 3.85
C ALA A 170 -5.99 23.11 2.65
N LYS A 171 -5.45 23.35 1.44
CA LYS A 171 -6.00 22.82 0.20
C LYS A 171 -5.53 21.38 0.08
N ILE A 172 -6.46 20.45 0.16
CA ILE A 172 -6.19 19.02 0.12
C ILE A 172 -6.67 18.43 -1.21
N SER A 173 -5.94 17.45 -1.72
CA SER A 173 -6.45 16.55 -2.75
C SER A 173 -5.97 15.13 -2.47
N ILE A 174 -6.85 14.16 -2.65
CA ILE A 174 -6.44 12.75 -2.63
C ILE A 174 -6.05 12.38 -4.05
N VAL A 175 -4.87 11.80 -4.24
CA VAL A 175 -4.33 11.44 -5.55
C VAL A 175 -3.88 9.99 -5.52
N SER A 176 -4.48 9.15 -6.36
CA SER A 176 -3.92 7.83 -6.64
C SER A 176 -3.47 7.76 -8.10
N PRO A 177 -2.15 7.79 -8.39
CA PRO A 177 -1.67 7.68 -9.76
C PRO A 177 -1.92 6.28 -10.37
N LEU A 178 -2.34 5.31 -9.57
CA LEU A 178 -2.47 3.89 -9.95
C LEU A 178 -3.93 3.44 -10.09
N VAL A 179 -4.92 4.29 -9.78
CA VAL A 179 -6.35 3.91 -9.67
C VAL A 179 -6.91 3.21 -10.92
N GLY A 180 -6.41 3.57 -12.10
CA GLY A 180 -6.79 2.95 -13.38
C GLY A 180 -5.81 1.90 -13.90
N MET A 181 -4.82 1.49 -13.10
CA MET A 181 -3.75 0.57 -13.53
C MET A 181 -3.90 -0.81 -12.90
N ASN A 182 -3.63 -1.86 -13.69
CA ASN A 182 -3.44 -3.21 -13.19
C ASN A 182 -1.99 -3.43 -12.68
N LYS A 183 -1.69 -4.58 -12.06
CA LYS A 183 -0.36 -4.82 -11.48
C LYS A 183 0.78 -4.83 -12.50
N SER A 184 0.56 -5.26 -13.74
CA SER A 184 1.63 -5.26 -14.76
C SER A 184 1.96 -3.83 -15.23
N GLU A 185 0.96 -2.96 -15.35
CA GLU A 185 1.14 -1.54 -15.62
C GLU A 185 1.85 -0.81 -14.48
N ILE A 186 1.52 -1.15 -13.23
CA ILE A 186 2.18 -0.62 -12.02
C ILE A 186 3.66 -1.04 -11.99
N VAL A 187 3.97 -2.31 -12.29
CA VAL A 187 5.36 -2.79 -12.40
C VAL A 187 6.10 -2.05 -13.51
N ALA A 188 5.50 -1.92 -14.70
CA ALA A 188 6.10 -1.20 -15.82
C ALA A 188 6.38 0.28 -15.49
N LEU A 189 5.46 0.95 -14.78
CA LEU A 189 5.64 2.31 -14.28
C LEU A 189 6.80 2.36 -13.27
N GLY A 190 6.85 1.43 -12.32
CA GLY A 190 7.92 1.38 -11.33
C GLY A 190 9.30 1.18 -11.95
N ILE A 191 9.42 0.36 -13.00
CA ILE A 191 10.68 0.23 -13.76
C ILE A 191 11.07 1.56 -14.42
N LYS A 192 10.13 2.25 -15.09
CA LYS A 192 10.40 3.58 -15.66
C LYS A 192 10.86 4.59 -14.60
N LEU A 193 10.37 4.46 -13.38
CA LEU A 193 10.71 5.32 -12.24
C LEU A 193 11.99 4.90 -11.50
N ASN A 194 12.58 3.75 -11.84
CA ASN A 194 13.69 3.11 -11.11
C ASN A 194 13.34 2.82 -9.64
N VAL A 195 12.19 2.19 -9.42
CA VAL A 195 11.74 1.72 -8.11
C VAL A 195 12.62 0.55 -7.64
N PRO A 196 13.15 0.56 -6.41
CA PRO A 196 13.93 -0.52 -5.83
C PRO A 196 13.00 -1.61 -5.29
N PHE A 197 12.42 -2.38 -6.21
CA PHE A 197 11.41 -3.39 -5.87
C PHE A 197 11.92 -4.49 -4.95
N ASP A 198 13.23 -4.74 -4.93
CA ASP A 198 13.93 -5.68 -4.05
C ASP A 198 13.80 -5.35 -2.56
N PHE A 199 13.50 -4.09 -2.21
CA PHE A 199 13.25 -3.67 -0.83
C PHE A 199 11.77 -3.58 -0.46
N SER A 200 10.84 -3.80 -1.40
CA SER A 200 9.39 -3.73 -1.15
C SER A 200 8.80 -5.08 -0.71
N SER A 201 7.75 -5.04 0.12
CA SER A 201 7.05 -6.22 0.61
C SER A 201 5.54 -6.14 0.40
N SER A 202 5.01 -6.91 -0.55
CA SER A 202 3.56 -7.10 -0.71
C SER A 202 3.03 -8.25 0.16
N CYS A 203 3.89 -9.13 0.66
CA CYS A 203 3.50 -10.37 1.32
C CYS A 203 2.67 -10.13 2.60
N TYR A 204 1.55 -10.87 2.74
CA TYR A 204 0.72 -10.85 3.95
C TYR A 204 1.35 -11.59 5.14
N ASN A 205 2.33 -12.48 4.90
CA ASN A 205 3.01 -13.24 5.94
C ASN A 205 4.51 -13.39 5.64
N PRO A 206 5.26 -12.27 5.63
CA PRO A 206 6.67 -12.27 5.28
C PRO A 206 7.50 -13.02 6.34
N LYS A 207 8.62 -13.60 5.91
CA LYS A 207 9.48 -14.50 6.70
C LYS A 207 10.76 -13.82 7.22
N GLY A 208 10.67 -12.53 7.51
CA GLY A 208 11.80 -11.71 7.94
C GLY A 208 12.58 -11.13 6.76
N PHE A 209 13.91 -11.10 6.89
CA PHE A 209 14.82 -10.44 5.96
C PHE A 209 16.00 -11.33 5.58
N ASP A 210 16.56 -11.12 4.40
CA ASP A 210 17.86 -11.68 4.04
C ASP A 210 19.02 -10.85 4.65
N ASP A 211 20.26 -11.30 4.42
CA ASP A 211 21.47 -10.63 4.93
C ASP A 211 21.68 -9.20 4.39
N LYS A 212 20.96 -8.82 3.31
CA LYS A 212 21.01 -7.48 2.71
C LYS A 212 19.86 -6.58 3.19
N GLY A 213 19.03 -7.07 4.10
CA GLY A 213 17.86 -6.35 4.61
C GLY A 213 16.69 -6.30 3.62
N ARG A 214 16.62 -7.23 2.67
CA ARG A 214 15.51 -7.38 1.73
C ARG A 214 14.44 -8.30 2.33
N PRO A 215 13.14 -7.95 2.27
CA PRO A 215 12.09 -8.76 2.86
C PRO A 215 11.94 -10.12 2.14
N ILE A 216 11.74 -11.19 2.90
CA ILE A 216 11.50 -12.53 2.37
C ILE A 216 9.99 -12.79 2.33
N HIS A 217 9.45 -13.01 1.13
CA HIS A 217 8.03 -13.25 0.89
C HIS A 217 7.69 -14.73 1.06
N CYS A 218 6.48 -15.07 1.52
CA CYS A 218 6.09 -16.49 1.69
C CYS A 218 5.89 -17.23 0.35
N GLY A 219 5.60 -16.51 -0.74
CA GLY A 219 5.39 -17.07 -2.08
C GLY A 219 4.06 -17.75 -2.34
N ILE A 220 3.20 -17.93 -1.32
CA ILE A 220 1.94 -18.70 -1.44
C ILE A 220 0.67 -17.87 -1.24
N CYS A 221 0.73 -16.79 -0.45
CA CYS A 221 -0.45 -15.96 -0.21
C CYS A 221 -0.86 -15.19 -1.49
N GLU A 222 -2.14 -14.84 -1.59
CA GLU A 222 -2.70 -14.12 -2.75
C GLU A 222 -1.86 -12.91 -3.17
N SER A 223 -1.42 -12.07 -2.23
CA SER A 223 -0.62 -10.88 -2.55
C SER A 223 0.75 -11.20 -3.17
N CYS A 224 1.38 -12.32 -2.80
CA CYS A 224 2.61 -12.79 -3.45
C CYS A 224 2.34 -13.23 -4.89
N LYS A 225 1.24 -13.96 -5.12
CA LYS A 225 0.84 -14.42 -6.45
C LYS A 225 0.49 -13.24 -7.37
N ARG A 226 -0.30 -12.27 -6.89
CA ARG A 226 -0.59 -11.02 -7.63
C ARG A 226 0.67 -10.24 -7.99
N ARG A 227 1.61 -10.12 -7.05
CA ARG A 227 2.91 -9.48 -7.32
C ARG A 227 3.69 -10.23 -8.39
N ASN A 228 3.88 -11.54 -8.24
CA ASN A 228 4.59 -12.36 -9.22
C ASN A 228 3.94 -12.25 -10.61
N ARG A 229 2.61 -12.35 -10.68
CA ARG A 229 1.84 -12.17 -11.92
C ARG A 229 2.08 -10.81 -12.56
N GLY A 230 2.13 -9.73 -11.79
CA GLY A 230 2.44 -8.39 -12.29
C GLY A 230 3.82 -8.30 -12.97
N PHE A 231 4.84 -8.92 -12.38
CA PHE A 231 6.18 -9.01 -12.96
C PHE A 231 6.22 -9.91 -14.22
N THR A 232 5.63 -11.11 -14.13
CA THR A 232 5.56 -12.05 -15.24
C THR A 232 4.83 -11.46 -16.45
N ASN A 233 3.65 -10.86 -16.25
CA ASN A 233 2.85 -10.27 -17.32
C ASN A 233 3.50 -9.01 -17.94
N SER A 234 4.41 -8.37 -17.22
CA SER A 234 5.18 -7.24 -17.75
C SER A 234 6.52 -7.67 -18.37
N SER A 235 6.80 -8.98 -18.43
CA SER A 235 8.07 -9.54 -18.92
C SER A 235 9.30 -8.97 -18.19
N ILE A 236 9.14 -8.63 -16.91
CA ILE A 236 10.18 -8.08 -16.04
C ILE A 236 10.51 -9.13 -14.99
N SER A 237 11.80 -9.34 -14.72
CA SER A 237 12.24 -10.24 -13.66
C SER A 237 11.82 -9.70 -12.30
N ASP A 238 11.10 -10.51 -11.53
CA ASP A 238 10.71 -10.19 -10.15
C ASP A 238 11.94 -10.28 -9.23
N PRO A 239 12.41 -9.17 -8.63
CA PRO A 239 13.60 -9.19 -7.76
C PRO A 239 13.31 -9.71 -6.34
N THR A 240 12.07 -10.14 -6.08
CA THR A 240 11.60 -10.60 -4.77
C THR A 240 12.27 -11.90 -4.34
N ILE A 241 12.61 -11.98 -3.06
CA ILE A 241 13.09 -13.22 -2.45
C ILE A 241 11.88 -13.96 -1.88
N TYR A 242 11.64 -15.18 -2.37
CA TYR A 242 10.59 -16.04 -1.87
C TYR A 242 11.17 -17.16 -0.98
N SER A 243 10.51 -17.46 0.14
CA SER A 243 10.92 -18.54 1.06
C SER A 243 10.85 -19.93 0.42
N ASN A 244 10.09 -20.07 -0.67
CA ASN A 244 9.78 -21.35 -1.32
C ASN A 244 10.60 -21.60 -2.59
N ASN A 245 11.78 -21.00 -2.75
CA ASN A 245 12.71 -21.38 -3.83
C ASN A 245 13.32 -22.78 -3.58
N ASN A 246 12.49 -23.80 -3.70
CA ASN A 246 12.86 -25.21 -3.87
C ASN A 246 12.72 -25.67 -5.35
N ASN A 247 12.54 -24.75 -6.30
CA ASN A 247 12.57 -25.05 -7.73
C ASN A 247 13.80 -24.39 -8.38
N GLN A 248 14.97 -24.95 -8.12
CA GLN A 248 16.06 -25.05 -9.10
C GLN A 248 15.89 -26.37 -9.86
#